data_AF-A0A413VAN3-F1
#
_entry.id   AF-A0A413VAN3-F1
#
_cell.length_a   1.000
_cell.length_b   1.000
_cell.length_c   1.000
_cell.angle_alpha   90.00
_cell.angle_beta   90.00
_cell.angle_gamma   90.00
#
_symmetry.space_group_name_H-M   'P 1'
#
loop_
_entity.id
_entity.type
_entity.pdbx_description
1 polymer ?
#
loop_
_entity_poly.entity_id
_entity_poly.type
_entity_poly.pdbx_seq_one_letter_code
_entity_poly.pdbx_strand_id
1 'polypeptide(L)'
;MEIRRYISTRIWGESWFEPLTATEKLIWIYLLTNPATNMLGIYGLTVRRIGYDCNTSAQIVRRCIKKLEELKLIIMIHEHIIITHWLTQNAMNPSMKLSALKDFDNLPDKVRAALPVTVLNNIQKMRTDTGQPVPHTPPHSPSPTPEKEEETQKEQEQASKTRTVNENIPQPLALAYKQSVGNQSWMELLCMNHHLDPDRLHEWLEKFCRKLQNEGNNDKSVCDFRQHFANWLRQQLEKQNKHPQSHENPATTNREESRQRRLDTITALGTTVSNDARRRIEQLKATGILPEIPET
;
A
#
# COMPACT_ATOMS: atom_id res chain seq x y z
N MET A 1 -5.06 -23.01 -17.16
CA MET A 1 -4.47 -21.82 -16.54
C MET A 1 -5.19 -21.57 -15.23
N GLU A 2 -4.46 -21.34 -14.14
CA GLU A 2 -5.04 -21.07 -12.83
C GLU A 2 -5.54 -19.62 -12.74
N ILE A 3 -6.78 -19.41 -12.29
CA ILE A 3 -7.35 -18.06 -12.15
C ILE A 3 -6.95 -17.51 -10.77
N ARG A 4 -6.27 -16.36 -10.75
CA ARG A 4 -5.87 -15.67 -9.53
C ARG A 4 -6.70 -14.40 -9.33
N ARG A 5 -7.17 -14.19 -8.10
CA ARG A 5 -7.88 -12.99 -7.67
C ARG A 5 -7.09 -12.33 -6.56
N TYR A 6 -6.80 -11.04 -6.73
CA TYR A 6 -6.07 -10.25 -5.75
C TYR A 6 -7.06 -9.40 -4.96
N ILE A 7 -6.95 -9.41 -3.64
CA ILE A 7 -7.66 -8.50 -2.75
C ILE A 7 -6.64 -7.52 -2.19
N SER A 8 -6.95 -6.23 -2.25
CA SER A 8 -6.13 -5.20 -1.62
C SER A 8 -6.10 -5.40 -0.11
N THR A 9 -4.91 -5.55 0.47
CA THR A 9 -4.72 -5.67 1.93
C THR A 9 -5.14 -4.43 2.70
N ARG A 10 -5.31 -3.28 2.02
CA ARG A 10 -5.86 -2.05 2.62
C ARG A 10 -7.25 -2.26 3.20
N ILE A 11 -8.01 -3.24 2.71
CA ILE A 11 -9.37 -3.53 3.17
C ILE A 11 -9.46 -3.72 4.70
N TRP A 12 -8.41 -4.26 5.33
CA TRP A 12 -8.38 -4.50 6.77
C TRP A 12 -8.42 -3.22 7.61
N GLY A 13 -8.05 -2.06 7.04
CA GLY A 13 -8.11 -0.75 7.69
C GLY A 13 -9.28 0.12 7.23
N GLU A 14 -10.18 -0.40 6.40
CA GLU A 14 -11.35 0.36 5.93
C GLU A 14 -12.40 0.42 7.05
N SER A 15 -12.91 1.63 7.33
CA SER A 15 -13.85 1.87 8.44
C SER A 15 -15.17 1.10 8.31
N TRP A 16 -15.58 0.77 7.08
CA TRP A 16 -16.78 -0.05 6.84
C TRP A 16 -16.51 -1.55 7.04
N PHE A 17 -15.27 -2.00 6.87
CA PHE A 17 -14.88 -3.42 6.94
C PHE A 17 -14.46 -3.84 8.35
N GLU A 18 -13.78 -2.95 9.09
CA GLU A 18 -13.35 -3.16 10.47
C GLU A 18 -14.48 -3.72 11.38
N PRO A 19 -15.69 -3.11 11.44
CA PRO A 19 -16.76 -3.56 12.34
C PRO A 19 -17.49 -4.83 11.87
N LEU A 20 -17.14 -5.39 10.71
CA LEU A 20 -17.78 -6.62 10.24
C LEU A 20 -17.37 -7.82 11.10
N THR A 21 -18.33 -8.70 11.35
CA THR A 21 -18.10 -10.00 11.98
C THR A 21 -17.23 -10.90 11.10
N ALA A 22 -16.65 -11.96 11.67
CA ALA A 22 -15.84 -12.91 10.91
C ALA A 22 -16.62 -13.53 9.72
N THR A 23 -17.89 -13.87 9.91
CA THR A 23 -18.76 -14.41 8.86
C THR A 23 -19.05 -13.38 7.77
N GLU A 24 -19.29 -12.13 8.13
CA GLU A 24 -19.50 -11.04 7.16
C GLU A 24 -18.24 -10.76 6.34
N LYS A 25 -17.07 -10.75 6.99
CA LYS A 25 -15.75 -10.62 6.33
C LYS A 25 -15.50 -11.79 5.37
N LEU A 26 -15.78 -13.02 5.80
CA LEU A 26 -15.67 -14.22 4.96
C LEU A 26 -16.58 -14.13 3.73
N ILE A 27 -17.86 -13.80 3.92
CA ILE A 27 -18.82 -13.69 2.81
C ILE A 27 -18.36 -12.59 1.83
N TRP A 28 -17.95 -11.42 2.32
CA TRP A 28 -17.42 -10.37 1.46
C TRP A 28 -16.22 -10.85 0.62
N ILE A 29 -15.21 -11.45 1.26
CA ILE A 29 -14.02 -11.97 0.59
C ILE A 29 -14.39 -13.05 -0.44
N TYR A 30 -15.33 -13.93 -0.09
CA TYR A 30 -15.83 -14.98 -0.98
C TYR A 30 -16.54 -14.40 -2.21
N LEU A 31 -17.34 -13.34 -2.07
CA LEU A 31 -17.97 -12.66 -3.21
C LEU A 31 -16.91 -12.05 -4.18
N LEU A 32 -15.71 -11.74 -3.70
CA LEU A 32 -14.64 -11.24 -4.56
C LEU A 32 -13.82 -12.35 -5.22
N THR A 33 -13.81 -13.56 -4.66
CA THR A 33 -12.80 -14.59 -5.00
C THR A 33 -13.36 -15.94 -5.44
N ASN A 34 -14.67 -16.15 -5.37
CA ASN A 34 -15.24 -17.43 -5.80
C ASN A 34 -15.07 -17.66 -7.31
N PRO A 35 -15.12 -18.93 -7.78
CA PRO A 35 -14.87 -19.27 -9.17
C PRO A 35 -15.82 -18.65 -10.20
N ALA A 36 -17.02 -18.21 -9.80
CA ALA A 36 -17.98 -17.58 -10.69
C ALA A 36 -17.72 -16.08 -10.88
N THR A 37 -16.90 -15.46 -10.03
CA THR A 37 -16.55 -14.05 -10.17
C THR A 37 -15.80 -13.82 -11.49
N ASN A 38 -16.40 -13.03 -12.39
CA ASN A 38 -15.88 -12.72 -13.72
C ASN A 38 -15.17 -11.36 -13.78
N MET A 39 -14.77 -10.88 -14.96
CA MET A 39 -14.07 -9.58 -15.08
C MET A 39 -15.01 -8.38 -14.97
N LEU A 40 -16.30 -8.59 -15.16
CA LEU A 40 -17.33 -7.57 -15.01
C LEU A 40 -17.73 -7.33 -13.55
N GLY A 41 -17.51 -8.31 -12.66
CA GLY A 41 -17.99 -8.26 -11.27
C GLY A 41 -19.51 -8.41 -11.15
N ILE A 42 -20.15 -8.95 -12.20
CA ILE A 42 -21.58 -9.25 -12.27
C ILE A 42 -21.73 -10.69 -12.72
N TYR A 43 -22.21 -11.56 -11.84
CA TYR A 43 -22.24 -12.99 -12.09
C TYR A 43 -23.34 -13.70 -11.30
N GLY A 44 -23.78 -14.85 -11.80
CA GLY A 44 -24.82 -15.66 -11.16
C GLY A 44 -24.30 -16.33 -9.88
N LEU A 45 -25.00 -16.11 -8.76
CA LEU A 45 -24.67 -16.71 -7.48
C LEU A 45 -25.90 -16.75 -6.56
N THR A 46 -26.25 -17.94 -6.09
CA THR A 46 -27.42 -18.13 -5.22
C THR A 46 -27.07 -18.00 -3.73
N VAL A 47 -28.02 -17.54 -2.93
CA VAL A 47 -27.91 -17.51 -1.46
C VAL A 47 -27.53 -18.89 -0.90
N ARG A 48 -28.10 -19.96 -1.47
CA ARG A 48 -27.81 -21.33 -1.04
C ARG A 48 -26.36 -21.70 -1.31
N ARG A 49 -25.80 -21.31 -2.47
CA ARG A 49 -24.41 -21.58 -2.81
C ARG A 49 -23.44 -20.86 -1.88
N ILE A 50 -23.69 -19.57 -1.59
CA ILE A 50 -22.90 -18.80 -0.63
C ILE A 50 -22.93 -19.47 0.75
N GLY A 51 -24.10 -19.90 1.20
CA GLY A 51 -24.26 -20.56 2.50
C GLY A 51 -23.48 -21.87 2.59
N TYR A 52 -23.56 -22.68 1.54
CA TYR A 52 -22.79 -23.92 1.44
C TYR A 52 -21.27 -23.67 1.48
N ASP A 53 -20.76 -22.80 0.60
CA ASP A 53 -19.31 -22.55 0.49
C ASP A 53 -18.71 -21.83 1.71
N CYS A 54 -19.49 -20.98 2.38
CA CYS A 54 -19.06 -20.25 3.59
C CYS A 54 -19.43 -20.98 4.90
N ASN A 55 -19.92 -22.22 4.84
CA ASN A 55 -20.37 -23.01 5.99
C ASN A 55 -21.32 -22.24 6.93
N THR A 56 -22.39 -21.67 6.37
CA THR A 56 -23.35 -20.85 7.09
C THR A 56 -24.77 -20.99 6.54
N SER A 57 -25.77 -20.56 7.31
CA SER A 57 -27.18 -20.72 6.92
C SER A 57 -27.62 -19.68 5.89
N ALA A 58 -28.58 -20.04 5.04
CA ALA A 58 -29.18 -19.11 4.08
C ALA A 58 -29.76 -17.85 4.76
N GLN A 59 -30.24 -17.95 6.00
CA GLN A 59 -30.72 -16.81 6.77
C GLN A 59 -29.58 -15.86 7.17
N ILE A 60 -28.41 -16.38 7.56
CA ILE A 60 -27.22 -15.56 7.81
C ILE A 60 -26.77 -14.88 6.52
N VAL A 61 -26.67 -15.63 5.42
CA VAL A 61 -26.29 -15.07 4.12
C VAL A 61 -27.21 -13.94 3.70
N ARG A 62 -28.54 -14.09 3.79
CA ARG A 62 -29.50 -13.01 3.46
C ARG A 62 -29.30 -11.76 4.30
N ARG A 63 -29.02 -11.92 5.60
CA ARG A 63 -28.71 -10.78 6.48
C ARG A 63 -27.41 -10.09 6.08
N CYS A 64 -26.37 -10.86 5.77
CA CYS A 64 -25.09 -10.32 5.30
C CYS A 64 -25.24 -9.59 3.97
N ILE A 65 -25.96 -10.16 3.00
CA ILE A 65 -26.24 -9.51 1.71
C ILE A 65 -26.95 -8.18 1.96
N LYS A 66 -28.05 -8.19 2.72
CA LYS A 66 -28.79 -6.96 3.04
C LYS A 66 -27.90 -5.88 3.64
N LYS A 67 -27.04 -6.24 4.60
CA LYS A 67 -26.08 -5.30 5.21
C LYS A 67 -25.09 -4.74 4.17
N LEU A 68 -24.55 -5.59 3.29
CA LEU A 68 -23.61 -5.14 2.25
C LEU A 68 -24.31 -4.29 1.16
N GLU A 69 -25.60 -4.53 0.90
CA GLU A 69 -26.44 -3.69 0.05
C GLU A 69 -26.70 -2.31 0.68
N GLU A 70 -26.99 -2.26 1.98
CA GLU A 70 -27.13 -1.00 2.75
C GLU A 70 -25.81 -0.18 2.72
N LEU A 71 -24.67 -0.85 2.74
CA LEU A 71 -23.34 -0.25 2.54
C LEU A 71 -23.02 0.10 1.08
N LYS A 72 -23.93 -0.21 0.14
CA LYS A 72 -23.79 0.02 -1.31
C LYS A 72 -22.58 -0.68 -1.93
N LEU A 73 -22.12 -1.79 -1.35
CA LEU A 73 -20.96 -2.55 -1.82
C LEU A 73 -21.34 -3.62 -2.84
N ILE A 74 -22.53 -4.20 -2.67
CA ILE A 74 -23.13 -5.14 -3.62
C ILE A 74 -24.59 -4.82 -3.87
N ILE A 75 -25.16 -5.47 -4.87
CA ILE A 75 -26.60 -5.60 -5.11
C ILE A 75 -26.88 -7.05 -5.50
N MET A 76 -27.93 -7.66 -4.96
CA MET A 76 -28.41 -8.99 -5.37
C MET A 76 -29.74 -8.89 -6.12
N ILE A 77 -29.74 -9.24 -7.40
CA ILE A 77 -30.92 -9.17 -8.27
C ILE A 77 -31.01 -10.44 -9.11
N HIS A 78 -32.17 -11.12 -9.12
CA HIS A 78 -32.41 -12.33 -9.92
C HIS A 78 -31.28 -13.38 -9.81
N GLU A 79 -30.83 -13.69 -8.58
CA GLU A 79 -29.70 -14.59 -8.31
C GLU A 79 -28.38 -14.18 -8.98
N HIS A 80 -28.19 -12.90 -9.26
CA HIS A 80 -26.93 -12.32 -9.66
C HIS A 80 -26.41 -11.38 -8.58
N ILE A 81 -25.10 -11.47 -8.31
CA ILE A 81 -24.37 -10.51 -7.51
C ILE A 81 -23.80 -9.45 -8.45
N ILE A 82 -23.97 -8.19 -8.08
CA ILE A 82 -23.36 -7.03 -8.72
C ILE A 82 -22.44 -6.39 -7.68
N ILE A 83 -21.14 -6.35 -7.92
CA ILE A 83 -20.20 -5.62 -7.06
C ILE A 83 -20.08 -4.19 -7.60
N THR A 84 -20.62 -3.21 -6.85
CA THR A 84 -20.92 -1.87 -7.36
C THR A 84 -19.69 -1.06 -7.79
N HIS A 85 -18.56 -1.27 -7.12
CA HIS A 85 -17.30 -0.56 -7.36
C HIS A 85 -16.25 -1.41 -8.10
N TRP A 86 -16.65 -2.55 -8.66
CA TRP A 86 -15.71 -3.51 -9.25
C TRP A 86 -14.83 -2.91 -10.34
N LEU A 87 -15.45 -2.24 -11.32
CA LEU A 87 -14.74 -1.67 -12.48
C LEU A 87 -13.86 -0.48 -12.11
N THR A 88 -14.12 0.17 -10.97
CA THR A 88 -13.32 1.28 -10.47
C THR A 88 -12.17 0.84 -9.57
N GLN A 89 -12.29 -0.32 -8.92
CA GLN A 89 -11.28 -0.83 -7.98
C GLN A 89 -10.28 -1.79 -8.64
N ASN A 90 -10.66 -2.42 -9.75
CA ASN A 90 -9.80 -3.37 -10.44
C ASN A 90 -9.21 -2.74 -11.70
N ALA A 91 -7.88 -2.58 -11.71
CA ALA A 91 -7.17 -2.22 -12.93
C ALA A 91 -7.28 -3.36 -13.95
N MET A 92 -7.70 -3.03 -15.18
CA MET A 92 -7.93 -4.01 -16.25
C MET A 92 -7.08 -3.67 -17.46
N ASN A 93 -6.38 -4.68 -17.98
CA ASN A 93 -5.74 -4.60 -19.30
C ASN A 93 -6.80 -4.68 -20.43
N PRO A 94 -6.43 -4.39 -21.69
CA PRO A 94 -7.39 -4.40 -22.81
C PRO A 94 -8.15 -5.72 -22.98
N SER A 95 -7.48 -6.86 -22.82
CA SER A 95 -8.12 -8.19 -22.93
C SER A 95 -9.14 -8.45 -21.82
N MET A 96 -8.86 -8.00 -20.59
CA MET A 96 -9.79 -8.08 -19.47
C MET A 96 -11.01 -7.18 -19.68
N LYS A 97 -10.81 -5.96 -20.20
CA LYS A 97 -11.92 -5.06 -20.59
C LYS A 97 -12.81 -5.74 -21.64
N LEU A 98 -12.21 -6.34 -22.66
CA LEU A 98 -12.95 -7.07 -23.70
C LEU A 98 -13.73 -8.26 -23.12
N SER A 99 -13.15 -9.01 -22.19
CA SER A 99 -13.86 -10.09 -21.47
C SER A 99 -15.03 -9.56 -20.66
N ALA A 100 -14.85 -8.46 -19.92
CA ALA A 100 -15.93 -7.86 -19.13
C ALA A 100 -17.09 -7.36 -20.02
N LEU A 101 -16.79 -6.79 -21.19
CA LEU A 101 -17.80 -6.38 -22.16
C LEU A 101 -18.56 -7.57 -22.74
N LYS A 102 -17.88 -8.68 -23.04
CA LYS A 102 -18.54 -9.94 -23.45
C LYS A 102 -19.46 -10.48 -22.35
N ASP A 103 -18.99 -10.48 -21.11
CA ASP A 103 -19.81 -10.90 -19.96
C ASP A 103 -21.08 -10.02 -19.85
N PHE A 104 -20.96 -8.71 -20.09
CA PHE A 104 -22.09 -7.78 -20.04
C PHE A 104 -23.10 -8.02 -21.16
N ASP A 105 -22.61 -8.20 -22.39
CA ASP A 105 -23.47 -8.47 -23.54
C ASP A 105 -24.24 -9.80 -23.34
N ASN A 106 -23.65 -10.79 -22.66
CA ASN A 106 -24.26 -12.08 -22.33
C ASN A 106 -25.19 -12.08 -21.08
N LEU A 107 -25.31 -10.96 -20.35
CA LEU A 107 -26.19 -10.91 -19.18
C LEU A 107 -27.67 -11.11 -19.56
N PRO A 108 -28.49 -11.75 -18.70
CA PRO A 108 -29.93 -11.80 -18.91
C PRO A 108 -30.55 -10.39 -18.96
N ASP A 109 -31.51 -10.17 -19.86
CA ASP A 109 -32.13 -8.85 -20.05
C ASP A 109 -32.71 -8.28 -18.76
N LYS A 110 -33.31 -9.14 -17.93
CA LYS A 110 -33.87 -8.78 -16.61
C LYS A 110 -32.81 -8.25 -15.65
N VAL A 111 -31.58 -8.76 -15.73
CA VAL A 111 -30.45 -8.29 -14.91
C VAL A 111 -29.92 -7.00 -15.49
N ARG A 112 -29.70 -6.95 -16.82
CA ARG A 112 -29.17 -5.77 -17.51
C ARG A 112 -30.04 -4.53 -17.31
N ALA A 113 -31.36 -4.70 -17.39
CA ALA A 113 -32.34 -3.63 -17.19
C ALA A 113 -32.39 -3.10 -15.74
N ALA A 114 -31.95 -3.91 -14.77
CA ALA A 114 -31.98 -3.57 -13.36
C ALA A 114 -30.62 -3.04 -12.83
N LEU A 115 -29.63 -2.87 -13.70
CA LEU A 115 -28.32 -2.37 -13.30
C LEU A 115 -28.38 -0.89 -12.90
N PRO A 116 -27.66 -0.47 -11.84
CA PRO A 116 -27.54 0.93 -11.48
C PRO A 116 -26.96 1.77 -12.61
N VAL A 117 -27.43 3.01 -12.73
CA VAL A 117 -26.94 3.99 -13.71
C VAL A 117 -25.41 4.18 -13.61
N THR A 118 -24.87 4.18 -12.39
CA THR A 118 -23.42 4.29 -12.16
C THR A 118 -22.63 3.14 -12.78
N VAL A 119 -23.14 1.91 -12.67
CA VAL A 119 -22.54 0.71 -13.27
C VAL A 119 -22.62 0.79 -14.80
N LEU A 120 -23.78 1.16 -15.34
CA LEU A 120 -23.96 1.34 -16.79
C LEU A 120 -23.00 2.40 -17.37
N ASN A 121 -22.83 3.54 -16.70
CA ASN A 121 -21.91 4.59 -17.12
C ASN A 121 -20.45 4.10 -17.15
N ASN A 122 -20.03 3.32 -16.15
CA ASN A 122 -18.68 2.75 -16.11
C ASN A 122 -18.45 1.76 -17.28
N ILE A 123 -19.45 0.94 -17.60
CA ILE A 123 -19.40 -0.01 -18.72
C ILE A 123 -19.35 0.75 -20.07
N GLN A 124 -20.14 1.80 -20.23
CA GLN A 124 -20.11 2.65 -21.42
C GLN A 124 -18.75 3.32 -21.61
N LYS A 125 -18.18 3.90 -20.54
CA LYS A 125 -16.84 4.50 -20.57
C LYS A 125 -15.76 3.48 -20.96
N MET A 126 -15.88 2.25 -20.47
CA MET A 126 -14.98 1.17 -20.87
C MET A 126 -15.10 0.86 -22.36
N ARG A 127 -16.33 0.85 -22.91
CA ARG A 127 -16.57 0.61 -24.34
C ARG A 127 -15.93 1.69 -25.21
N THR A 128 -16.04 2.96 -24.81
CA THR A 128 -15.43 4.10 -25.55
C THR A 128 -13.91 4.09 -25.51
N ASP A 129 -13.30 3.73 -24.39
CA ASP A 129 -11.85 3.55 -24.25
C ASP A 129 -11.29 2.48 -25.20
N THR A 130 -12.11 1.48 -25.53
CA THR A 130 -11.71 0.36 -26.40
C THR A 130 -11.90 0.70 -27.90
N GLY A 131 -12.53 1.84 -28.22
CA GLY A 131 -12.90 2.26 -29.57
C GLY A 131 -11.96 3.28 -30.23
N GLN A 132 -10.83 3.64 -29.62
CA GLN A 132 -9.83 4.45 -30.32
C GLN A 132 -9.17 3.63 -31.45
N PRO A 133 -9.07 4.16 -32.68
CA PRO A 133 -8.49 3.44 -33.80
C PRO A 133 -7.00 3.22 -33.56
N VAL A 134 -6.57 1.96 -33.58
CA VAL A 134 -5.18 1.60 -33.79
C VAL A 134 -4.82 2.00 -35.23
N PRO A 135 -3.74 2.77 -35.48
CA PRO A 135 -3.30 3.08 -36.84
C PRO A 135 -3.08 1.80 -37.65
N HIS A 136 -3.71 1.72 -38.81
CA HIS A 136 -3.70 0.57 -39.69
C HIS A 136 -2.30 0.34 -40.29
N THR A 137 -1.76 -0.86 -40.13
CA THR A 137 -0.76 -1.43 -41.05
C THR A 137 -1.34 -2.72 -41.65
N PRO A 138 -1.33 -2.90 -42.99
CA PRO A 138 -1.97 -4.02 -43.68
C PRO A 138 -1.19 -5.35 -43.54
N PRO A 139 -1.83 -6.49 -43.87
CA PRO A 139 -1.56 -7.79 -43.23
C PRO A 139 -0.58 -8.67 -44.00
N HIS A 140 0.36 -9.28 -43.28
CA HIS A 140 0.95 -10.58 -43.62
C HIS A 140 1.21 -11.39 -42.33
N SER A 141 0.62 -12.58 -42.28
CA SER A 141 0.80 -13.70 -41.35
C SER A 141 2.28 -14.18 -41.27
N PRO A 142 2.68 -15.09 -40.35
CA PRO A 142 1.95 -15.74 -39.26
C PRO A 142 2.46 -15.37 -37.86
N SER A 143 1.67 -15.74 -36.85
CA SER A 143 1.96 -15.64 -35.42
C SER A 143 3.38 -16.12 -35.04
N PRO A 144 4.08 -15.43 -34.12
CA PRO A 144 5.10 -16.08 -33.32
C PRO A 144 4.41 -16.89 -32.21
N THR A 145 4.72 -18.18 -32.24
CA THR A 145 4.49 -19.22 -31.23
C THR A 145 5.00 -18.83 -29.83
N PRO A 146 4.62 -19.57 -28.76
CA PRO A 146 4.84 -19.27 -27.34
C PRO A 146 6.29 -19.12 -26.84
N GLU A 147 7.29 -19.14 -27.72
CA GLU A 147 8.70 -19.21 -27.32
C GLU A 147 9.31 -17.85 -26.95
N LYS A 148 8.67 -16.73 -27.29
CA LYS A 148 9.20 -15.37 -27.01
C LYS A 148 8.80 -14.77 -25.66
N GLU A 149 7.76 -15.29 -24.99
CA GLU A 149 7.46 -14.92 -23.60
C GLU A 149 8.30 -15.72 -22.59
N GLU A 150 8.86 -16.86 -23.01
CA GLU A 150 9.73 -17.68 -22.16
C GLU A 150 11.16 -17.12 -22.06
N GLU A 151 11.65 -16.39 -23.07
CA GLU A 151 12.96 -15.70 -23.01
C GLU A 151 12.94 -14.45 -22.10
N THR A 152 11.85 -13.67 -22.10
CA THR A 152 11.73 -12.51 -21.18
C THR A 152 11.55 -12.92 -19.72
N GLN A 153 10.98 -14.11 -19.47
CA GLN A 153 10.88 -14.68 -18.12
C GLN A 153 12.20 -15.35 -17.66
N LYS A 154 13.00 -15.94 -18.57
CA LYS A 154 14.33 -16.49 -18.22
C LYS A 154 15.40 -15.43 -17.98
N GLU A 155 15.34 -14.26 -18.62
CA GLU A 155 16.31 -13.18 -18.36
C GLU A 155 16.08 -12.48 -17.00
N GLN A 156 14.85 -12.50 -16.47
CA GLN A 156 14.57 -12.06 -15.09
C GLN A 156 14.99 -13.10 -14.03
N GLU A 157 15.14 -14.37 -14.41
CA GLU A 157 15.56 -15.44 -13.50
C GLU A 157 17.10 -15.56 -13.38
N GLN A 158 17.89 -15.04 -14.33
CA GLN A 158 19.37 -15.09 -14.27
C GLN A 158 20.04 -13.89 -13.59
N ALA A 159 19.34 -12.78 -13.31
CA ALA A 159 19.86 -11.72 -12.42
C ALA A 159 19.64 -12.01 -10.92
N SER A 160 18.98 -13.13 -10.59
CA SER A 160 18.63 -13.52 -9.22
C SER A 160 19.53 -14.61 -8.65
N LYS A 161 20.86 -14.47 -8.82
CA LYS A 161 21.84 -15.20 -7.99
C LYS A 161 22.41 -14.29 -6.89
N THR A 162 21.53 -13.60 -6.18
CA THR A 162 21.86 -13.06 -4.85
C THR A 162 20.67 -13.28 -3.92
N ARG A 163 20.57 -14.51 -3.38
CA ARG A 163 19.89 -14.91 -2.14
C ARG A 163 18.86 -13.87 -1.63
N THR A 164 17.68 -13.82 -2.24
CA THR A 164 16.65 -12.83 -1.90
C THR A 164 16.05 -13.14 -0.54
N VAL A 165 16.44 -12.36 0.46
CA VAL A 165 15.76 -12.23 1.74
C VAL A 165 14.33 -11.74 1.46
N ASN A 166 13.32 -12.38 2.06
CA ASN A 166 11.92 -12.03 1.89
C ASN A 166 11.69 -10.54 2.27
N GLU A 167 11.49 -9.67 1.28
CA GLU A 167 11.40 -8.20 1.41
C GLU A 167 10.22 -7.71 2.29
N ASN A 168 9.30 -8.62 2.65
CA ASN A 168 8.11 -8.32 3.46
C ASN A 168 8.30 -8.54 4.96
N ILE A 169 9.44 -9.11 5.39
CA ILE A 169 9.73 -9.31 6.81
C ILE A 169 10.26 -7.98 7.40
N PRO A 170 9.70 -7.50 8.53
CA PRO A 170 10.27 -6.36 9.25
C PRO A 170 11.72 -6.64 9.64
N GLN A 171 12.61 -5.71 9.31
CA GLN A 171 14.04 -5.81 9.63
C GLN A 171 14.53 -4.45 10.15
N PRO A 172 15.69 -4.40 10.84
CA PRO A 172 16.28 -3.16 11.30
C PRO A 172 16.34 -2.11 10.18
N LEU A 173 16.00 -0.88 10.50
CA LEU A 173 15.91 0.24 9.56
C LEU A 173 17.14 0.38 8.67
N ALA A 174 18.34 0.16 9.23
CA ALA A 174 19.60 0.19 8.48
C ALA A 174 19.67 -0.86 7.36
N LEU A 175 19.13 -2.06 7.60
CA LEU A 175 19.07 -3.13 6.59
C LEU A 175 18.01 -2.84 5.53
N ALA A 176 16.83 -2.37 5.94
CA ALA A 176 15.77 -1.96 5.02
C ALA A 176 16.23 -0.81 4.09
N TYR A 177 16.96 0.17 4.64
CA TYR A 177 17.57 1.26 3.88
C TYR A 177 18.58 0.73 2.86
N LYS A 178 19.55 -0.09 3.30
CA LYS A 178 20.60 -0.65 2.44
C LYS A 178 20.01 -1.47 1.28
N GLN A 179 18.99 -2.29 1.55
CA GLN A 179 18.30 -3.09 0.53
C GLN A 179 17.42 -2.24 -0.40
N SER A 180 16.88 -1.13 0.09
CA SER A 180 16.09 -0.20 -0.73
C SER A 180 16.99 0.55 -1.71
N VAL A 181 18.10 1.12 -1.23
CA VAL A 181 19.09 1.83 -2.06
C VAL A 181 19.83 0.90 -3.02
N GLY A 182 20.05 -0.36 -2.64
CA GLY A 182 20.65 -1.36 -3.52
C GLY A 182 19.81 -1.68 -4.78
N ASN A 183 18.53 -1.31 -4.79
CA ASN A 183 17.66 -1.49 -5.95
C ASN A 183 17.81 -0.32 -6.93
N GLN A 184 18.65 -0.52 -7.96
CA GLN A 184 18.98 0.50 -8.96
C GLN A 184 17.72 1.01 -9.70
N SER A 185 16.84 0.10 -10.14
CA SER A 185 15.62 0.49 -10.86
C SER A 185 14.69 1.36 -10.02
N TRP A 186 14.60 1.11 -8.70
CA TRP A 186 13.81 1.94 -7.80
C TRP A 186 14.42 3.34 -7.61
N MET A 187 15.74 3.43 -7.47
CA MET A 187 16.47 4.70 -7.36
C MET A 187 16.34 5.53 -8.65
N GLU A 188 16.56 4.91 -9.80
CA GLU A 188 16.42 5.56 -11.12
C GLU A 188 15.01 6.10 -11.35
N LEU A 189 13.99 5.34 -10.99
CA LEU A 189 12.59 5.76 -11.15
C LEU A 189 12.26 6.98 -10.27
N LEU A 190 12.80 7.05 -9.05
CA LEU A 190 12.62 8.21 -8.17
C LEU A 190 13.32 9.45 -8.72
N CYS A 191 14.55 9.30 -9.24
CA CYS A 191 15.29 10.37 -9.89
C CYS A 191 14.50 10.91 -11.10
N MET A 192 14.03 10.04 -11.98
CA MET A 192 13.28 10.42 -13.19
C MET A 192 11.94 11.09 -12.86
N ASN A 193 11.12 10.48 -12.00
CA ASN A 193 9.78 10.98 -11.73
C ASN A 193 9.78 12.31 -10.96
N HIS A 194 10.77 12.51 -10.09
CA HIS A 194 10.88 13.73 -9.30
C HIS A 194 11.90 14.73 -9.84
N HIS A 195 12.52 14.45 -11.00
CA HIS A 195 13.58 15.26 -11.61
C HIS A 195 14.69 15.60 -10.61
N LEU A 196 15.08 14.60 -9.81
CA LEU A 196 16.15 14.70 -8.82
C LEU A 196 17.40 14.03 -9.36
N ASP A 197 18.56 14.65 -9.13
CA ASP A 197 19.83 13.96 -9.28
C ASP A 197 20.04 12.93 -8.15
N PRO A 198 20.87 11.91 -8.37
CA PRO A 198 21.10 10.85 -7.38
C PRO A 198 21.59 11.36 -6.01
N ASP A 199 22.44 12.40 -6.00
CA ASP A 199 23.01 12.95 -4.78
C ASP A 199 21.91 13.61 -3.93
N ARG A 200 21.04 14.43 -4.55
CA ARG A 200 19.87 14.99 -3.87
C ARG A 200 18.91 13.92 -3.38
N LEU A 201 18.70 12.84 -4.13
CA LEU A 201 17.85 11.73 -3.68
C LEU A 201 18.43 11.07 -2.41
N HIS A 202 19.75 10.90 -2.35
CA HIS A 202 20.44 10.41 -1.16
C HIS A 202 20.27 11.33 0.05
N GLU A 203 20.38 12.66 -0.12
CA GLU A 203 20.12 13.60 0.97
C GLU A 203 18.70 13.48 1.54
N TRP A 204 17.70 13.31 0.66
CA TRP A 204 16.32 13.09 1.07
C TRP A 204 16.14 11.79 1.84
N LEU A 205 16.78 10.72 1.38
CA LEU A 205 16.78 9.44 2.07
C LEU A 205 17.38 9.53 3.47
N GLU A 206 18.50 10.25 3.64
CA GLU A 206 19.08 10.44 4.96
C GLU A 206 18.19 11.28 5.89
N LYS A 207 17.55 12.34 5.36
CA LYS A 207 16.58 13.14 6.13
C LYS A 207 15.41 12.28 6.59
N PHE A 208 14.94 11.39 5.73
CA PHE A 208 13.88 10.44 6.05
C PHE A 208 14.31 9.42 7.13
N CYS A 209 15.50 8.83 7.02
CA CYS A 209 16.03 7.92 8.03
C CYS A 209 16.17 8.59 9.41
N ARG A 210 16.68 9.84 9.45
CA ARG A 210 16.75 10.63 10.68
C ARG A 210 15.38 10.87 11.31
N LYS A 211 14.36 11.17 10.48
CA LYS A 211 12.97 11.31 10.94
C LYS A 211 12.45 10.01 11.58
N LEU A 212 12.67 8.85 10.93
CA LEU A 212 12.21 7.56 11.44
C LEU A 212 12.88 7.20 12.77
N GLN A 213 14.18 7.47 12.90
CA GLN A 213 14.92 7.28 14.15
C GLN A 213 14.35 8.14 15.29
N ASN A 214 14.04 9.41 15.01
CA ASN A 214 13.42 10.31 15.99
C ASN A 214 12.01 9.86 16.40
N GLU A 215 11.27 9.21 15.51
CA GLU A 215 9.93 8.66 15.76
C GLU A 215 9.97 7.30 16.50
N GLY A 216 11.16 6.75 16.76
CA GLY A 216 11.32 5.42 17.36
C GLY A 216 10.98 4.27 16.40
N ASN A 217 10.91 4.54 15.10
CA ASN A 217 10.60 3.54 14.08
C ASN A 217 11.88 2.82 13.63
N ASN A 218 12.31 1.86 14.46
CA ASN A 218 13.59 1.17 14.30
C ASN A 218 13.52 -0.07 13.40
N ASP A 219 12.33 -0.58 13.10
CA ASP A 219 12.12 -1.79 12.31
C ASP A 219 11.11 -1.56 11.19
N LYS A 220 11.47 -1.95 9.97
CA LYS A 220 10.63 -1.78 8.78
C LYS A 220 10.96 -2.82 7.71
N SER A 221 9.95 -3.28 6.97
CA SER A 221 10.19 -4.13 5.79
C SER A 221 10.70 -3.29 4.61
N VAL A 222 11.35 -3.90 3.60
CA VAL A 222 11.86 -3.14 2.43
C VAL A 222 10.70 -2.50 1.67
N CYS A 223 9.62 -3.25 1.47
CA CYS A 223 8.43 -2.77 0.76
C CYS A 223 7.82 -1.55 1.47
N ASP A 224 7.65 -1.64 2.79
CA ASP A 224 7.10 -0.55 3.59
C ASP A 224 8.04 0.65 3.67
N PHE A 225 9.37 0.43 3.71
CA PHE A 225 10.37 1.49 3.61
C PHE A 225 10.25 2.25 2.29
N ARG A 226 10.27 1.55 1.16
CA ARG A 226 10.18 2.16 -0.18
C ARG A 226 8.88 2.95 -0.35
N GLN A 227 7.75 2.38 0.09
CA GLN A 227 6.45 3.03 -0.02
C GLN A 227 6.30 4.25 0.90
N HIS A 228 6.79 4.16 2.14
CA HIS A 228 6.76 5.29 3.08
C HIS A 228 7.67 6.42 2.59
N PHE A 229 8.88 6.10 2.12
CA PHE A 229 9.78 7.09 1.56
C PHE A 229 9.16 7.82 0.35
N ALA A 230 8.60 7.08 -0.62
CA ALA A 230 8.00 7.69 -1.81
C ALA A 230 6.84 8.65 -1.47
N ASN A 231 5.99 8.27 -0.51
CA ASN A 231 4.91 9.13 -0.03
C ASN A 231 5.42 10.37 0.69
N TRP A 232 6.41 10.18 1.57
CA TRP A 232 7.02 11.26 2.32
C TRP A 232 7.74 12.25 1.41
N LEU A 233 8.54 11.77 0.45
CA LEU A 233 9.27 12.59 -0.52
C LEU A 233 8.31 13.47 -1.33
N ARG A 234 7.23 12.88 -1.88
CA ARG A 234 6.18 13.63 -2.57
C ARG A 234 5.59 14.75 -1.71
N GLN A 235 5.26 14.45 -0.44
CA GLN A 235 4.75 15.46 0.48
C GLN A 235 5.76 16.57 0.77
N GLN A 236 7.06 16.26 0.87
CA GLN A 236 8.10 17.28 1.09
C GLN A 236 8.26 18.19 -0.13
N LEU A 237 8.27 17.62 -1.34
CA LEU A 237 8.37 18.39 -2.58
C LEU A 237 7.15 19.28 -2.80
N GLU A 238 5.94 18.78 -2.51
CA GLU A 238 4.72 19.59 -2.55
C GLU A 238 4.73 20.76 -1.56
N LYS A 239 5.31 20.54 -0.36
CA LYS A 239 5.49 21.61 0.64
C LYS A 239 6.48 22.66 0.19
N GLN A 240 7.58 22.26 -0.48
CA GLN A 240 8.55 23.22 -1.01
C GLN A 240 7.98 24.03 -2.18
N ASN A 241 7.17 23.42 -3.05
CA ASN A 241 6.51 24.12 -4.16
C ASN A 241 5.42 25.11 -3.73
N LYS A 242 4.88 24.98 -2.51
CA LYS A 242 3.84 25.89 -1.97
C LYS A 242 4.40 27.13 -1.25
N HIS A 243 5.72 27.22 -1.01
CA HIS A 243 6.32 28.37 -0.32
C HIS A 243 7.42 29.05 -1.16
N PRO A 244 7.06 29.96 -2.10
CA PRO A 244 8.00 30.98 -2.60
C PRO A 244 7.92 32.31 -1.84
N GLN A 245 7.01 32.49 -0.86
CA GLN A 245 6.90 33.75 -0.13
C GLN A 245 7.26 33.59 1.36
N SER A 246 8.36 34.25 1.70
CA SER A 246 8.82 34.58 3.03
C SER A 246 7.86 35.56 3.70
N HIS A 247 7.24 35.11 4.79
CA HIS A 247 6.84 35.98 5.89
C HIS A 247 7.13 35.24 7.18
N GLU A 248 8.17 35.68 7.89
CA GLU A 248 8.44 35.21 9.25
C GLU A 248 7.24 35.53 10.13
N ASN A 249 6.69 34.50 10.78
CA ASN A 249 5.52 34.61 11.61
C ASN A 249 6.00 34.63 13.08
N PRO A 250 5.81 35.72 13.85
CA PRO A 250 6.39 35.89 15.19
C PRO A 250 5.90 34.89 16.27
N ALA A 251 5.00 33.98 15.91
CA ALA A 251 4.63 32.83 16.73
C ALA A 251 5.66 31.68 16.66
N THR A 252 6.45 31.57 15.58
CA THR A 252 7.46 30.52 15.45
C THR A 252 8.74 30.83 16.24
N THR A 253 9.12 32.10 16.33
CA THR A 253 10.25 32.57 17.15
C THR A 253 9.99 32.34 18.64
N ASN A 254 8.81 32.71 19.14
CA ASN A 254 8.42 32.43 20.52
C ASN A 254 8.39 30.94 20.86
N ARG A 255 7.99 30.09 19.90
CA ARG A 255 7.97 28.64 20.09
C ARG A 255 9.37 28.03 20.09
N GLU A 256 10.28 28.51 19.24
CA GLU A 256 11.66 28.03 19.19
C GLU A 256 12.47 28.50 20.41
N GLU A 257 12.30 29.74 20.86
CA GLU A 257 12.91 30.23 22.10
C GLU A 257 12.45 29.42 23.33
N SER A 258 11.15 29.13 23.41
CA SER A 258 10.62 28.31 24.51
C SER A 258 11.11 26.86 24.45
N ARG A 259 11.44 26.35 23.26
CA ARG A 259 12.04 25.02 23.05
C ARG A 259 13.51 25.02 23.46
N GLN A 260 14.26 26.07 23.12
CA GLN A 260 15.65 26.23 23.50
C GLN A 260 15.82 26.31 25.02
N ARG A 261 14.98 27.11 25.72
CA ARG A 261 14.98 27.19 27.19
C ARG A 261 14.76 25.83 27.86
N ARG A 262 13.90 24.98 27.29
CA ARG A 262 13.68 23.61 27.81
C ARG A 262 14.91 22.72 27.61
N LEU A 263 15.58 22.81 26.46
CA LEU A 263 16.80 22.04 26.19
C LEU A 263 17.96 22.48 27.09
N ASP A 264 18.11 23.78 27.31
CA ASP A 264 19.14 24.33 28.21
C ASP A 264 18.89 23.88 29.65
N THR A 265 17.63 23.84 30.09
CA THR A 265 17.24 23.33 31.41
C THR A 265 17.57 21.85 31.57
N ILE A 266 17.28 21.02 30.57
CA ILE A 266 17.60 19.58 30.59
C ILE A 266 19.13 19.37 30.64
N THR A 267 19.89 20.16 29.88
CA THR A 267 21.35 20.09 29.86
C THR A 267 21.97 20.51 31.19
N ALA A 268 21.42 21.56 31.82
CA ALA A 268 21.83 22.00 33.14
C ALA A 268 21.55 20.94 34.22
N LEU A 269 20.36 20.31 34.21
CA LEU A 269 20.05 19.22 35.13
C LEU A 269 20.98 18.01 34.94
N GLY A 270 21.29 17.66 33.70
CA GLY A 270 22.23 16.57 33.38
C GLY A 270 23.64 16.83 33.88
N THR A 271 24.13 18.08 33.77
CA THR A 271 25.46 18.44 34.29
C THR A 271 25.50 18.47 35.82
N THR A 272 24.45 18.95 36.49
CA THR A 272 24.35 18.91 37.96
C THR A 272 24.35 17.48 38.50
N VAL A 273 23.52 16.59 37.94
CA VAL A 273 23.46 15.17 38.37
C VAL A 273 24.80 14.46 38.16
N SER A 274 25.49 14.74 37.06
CA SER A 274 26.81 14.16 36.77
C SER A 274 27.89 14.68 37.73
N ASN A 275 27.84 15.95 38.09
CA ASN A 275 28.76 16.55 39.07
C ASN A 275 28.51 16.03 40.49
N ASP A 276 27.24 15.88 40.89
CA ASP A 276 26.88 15.31 42.20
C ASP A 276 27.28 13.83 42.30
N ALA A 277 27.11 13.07 41.22
CA ALA A 277 27.59 11.69 41.15
C ALA A 277 29.12 11.61 41.31
N ARG A 278 29.88 12.49 40.65
CA ARG A 278 31.35 12.57 40.80
C ARG A 278 31.78 12.90 42.23
N ARG A 279 31.15 13.92 42.84
CA ARG A 279 31.41 14.27 44.25
C ARG A 279 31.09 13.12 45.20
N ARG A 280 30.01 12.39 44.94
CA ARG A 280 29.64 11.22 45.75
C ARG A 280 30.65 10.09 45.63
N ILE A 281 31.18 9.84 44.43
CA ILE A 281 32.24 8.85 44.20
C ILE A 281 33.53 9.26 44.92
N GLU A 282 33.94 10.53 44.85
CA GLU A 282 35.12 11.03 45.58
C GLU A 282 34.97 10.90 47.10
N GLN A 283 33.79 11.24 47.64
CA GLN A 283 33.51 11.02 49.07
C GLN A 283 33.60 9.55 49.46
N LEU A 284 33.04 8.65 48.66
CA LEU A 284 33.07 7.22 48.94
C LEU A 284 34.48 6.63 48.89
N LYS A 285 35.33 7.12 47.99
CA LYS A 285 36.78 6.82 47.96
C LYS A 285 37.50 7.34 49.21
N ALA A 286 37.24 8.59 49.60
CA ALA A 286 37.84 9.20 50.79
C ALA A 286 37.43 8.51 52.10
N THR A 287 36.22 7.96 52.17
CA THR A 287 35.74 7.19 53.33
C THR A 287 36.23 5.72 53.36
N GLY A 288 37.03 5.30 52.38
CA GLY A 288 37.59 3.94 52.31
C GLY A 288 36.60 2.83 51.98
N ILE A 289 35.41 3.19 51.46
CA ILE A 289 34.33 2.24 51.15
C ILE A 289 34.51 1.61 49.75
N LEU A 290 35.15 2.32 48.82
CA LEU A 290 35.45 1.84 47.48
C LEU A 290 36.92 1.35 47.38
N PRO A 291 37.19 0.14 46.87
CA PRO A 291 38.56 -0.33 46.67
C PRO A 291 39.26 0.47 45.55
N GLU A 292 40.55 0.78 45.74
CA GLU A 292 41.39 1.33 44.68
C GLU A 292 41.60 0.27 43.60
N ILE A 293 41.15 0.56 42.38
CA ILE A 293 41.40 -0.28 41.22
C ILE A 293 42.85 -0.01 40.79
N PRO A 294 43.74 -1.01 40.72
CA PRO A 294 45.11 -0.82 40.26
C PRO A 294 45.09 -0.38 38.79
N GLU A 295 45.87 0.63 38.45
CA GLU A 295 46.10 1.00 37.05
C GLU A 295 46.88 -0.12 36.35
N THR A 296 46.26 -0.71 35.32
CA THR A 296 46.91 -1.56 34.31
C THR A 296 46.74 -0.94 32.94
#